data_AF-A0A529FI64-F1
#
_entry.id   AF-A0A529FI64-F1
#
_cell.length_a   1.000
_cell.length_b   1.000
_cell.length_c   1.000
_cell.angle_alpha   90.00
_cell.angle_beta   90.00
_cell.angle_gamma   90.00
#
_symmetry.space_group_name_H-M   'P 1'
#
loop_
_entity.id
_entity.type
_entity.pdbx_description
1 polymer ?
#
loop_
_entity_poly.entity_id
_entity_poly.type
_entity_poly.pdbx_seq_one_letter_code
_entity_poly.pdbx_strand_id
1 'polypeptide(L)' 'MAELSPQSSADEIVAYLRSIGSEENRRGMLRYGIKIERALGIPHGVQRQIAKK' A
#
# COMPACT_ATOMS: atom_id res chain seq x y z
N MET A 1 -4.57 14.84 0.60
CA MET A 1 -3.70 13.75 0.08
C MET A 1 -3.94 13.67 -1.41
N ALA A 2 -2.88 13.63 -2.22
CA ALA A 2 -3.01 13.61 -3.68
C ALA A 2 -3.81 12.39 -4.13
N GLU A 3 -4.85 12.60 -4.94
CA GLU A 3 -5.52 11.49 -5.61
C GLU A 3 -4.62 10.96 -6.72
N LEU A 4 -4.48 9.63 -6.79
CA LEU A 4 -3.80 8.99 -7.91
C LEU A 4 -4.60 9.20 -9.20
N SER A 5 -3.88 9.47 -10.28
CA SER A 5 -4.41 9.52 -11.63
C SER A 5 -3.57 8.63 -12.57
N PRO A 6 -4.06 8.31 -13.78
CA PRO A 6 -3.26 7.60 -14.76
C PRO A 6 -1.95 8.31 -15.15
N GLN A 7 -1.82 9.60 -14.86
CA GLN A 7 -0.65 10.43 -15.12
C GLN A 7 0.31 10.52 -13.93
N SER A 8 -0.05 9.96 -12.76
CA SER A 8 0.84 9.94 -11.60
C SER A 8 2.13 9.21 -11.91
N SER A 9 3.24 9.80 -11.48
CA SER A 9 4.56 9.18 -11.51
C SER A 9 4.64 7.98 -10.55
N ALA A 10 5.64 7.12 -10.78
CA ALA A 10 5.91 6.00 -9.88
C ALA A 10 6.20 6.47 -8.44
N ASP A 11 6.92 7.57 -8.27
CA ASP A 11 7.23 8.13 -6.95
C ASP A 11 5.98 8.63 -6.23
N GLU A 12 5.05 9.29 -6.93
CA GLU A 12 3.76 9.72 -6.37
C GLU A 12 2.90 8.53 -5.96
N ILE A 13 2.86 7.48 -6.78
CA ILE A 13 2.16 6.23 -6.46
C ILE A 13 2.77 5.61 -5.20
N VAL A 14 4.09 5.45 -5.14
CA VAL A 14 4.78 4.86 -3.98
C VAL A 14 4.57 5.71 -2.72
N ALA A 15 4.65 7.03 -2.83
CA ALA A 15 4.43 7.95 -1.71
C ALA A 15 3.00 7.83 -1.17
N TYR A 16 2.00 7.81 -2.05
CA TYR A 16 0.60 7.60 -1.68
C TYR A 16 0.40 6.24 -1.01
N LEU A 17 0.88 5.15 -1.61
CA LEU A 17 0.72 3.81 -1.06
C LEU A 17 1.40 3.66 0.31
N ARG A 18 2.54 4.33 0.53
CA ARG A 18 3.18 4.40 1.86
C ARG A 18 2.34 5.17 2.88
N SER A 19 1.69 6.26 2.46
CA SER A 19 0.86 7.09 3.35
C SER A 19 -0.39 6.38 3.87
N ILE A 20 -0.92 5.41 3.11
CA ILE A 20 -2.10 4.60 3.49
C ILE A 20 -1.73 3.23 4.09
N GLY A 21 -0.44 2.95 4.20
CA GLY A 21 0.07 1.72 4.81
C GLY A 21 -0.13 1.70 6.33
N SER A 22 -0.23 0.50 6.91
CA SER A 22 -0.31 0.31 8.36
C SER A 22 0.83 -0.55 8.87
N GLU A 23 1.55 -0.04 9.87
CA GLU A 23 2.64 -0.76 10.54
C GLU A 23 2.13 -2.01 11.26
N GLU A 24 0.94 -1.95 11.86
CA GLU A 24 0.32 -3.10 12.52
C GLU A 24 0.02 -4.21 11.52
N ASN A 25 -0.59 -3.86 10.39
CA ASN A 25 -0.85 -4.83 9.31
C ASN A 25 0.44 -5.41 8.78
N ARG A 26 1.46 -4.55 8.56
CA ARG A 26 2.79 -4.97 8.12
C ARG A 26 3.39 -5.99 9.09
N ARG A 27 3.36 -5.74 10.40
CA ARG A 27 3.83 -6.70 11.42
C ARG A 27 2.99 -7.98 11.42
N GLY A 28 1.68 -7.87 11.24
CA GLY A 28 0.78 -9.01 11.14
C GLY A 28 1.13 -9.97 10.00
N MET A 29 1.72 -9.48 8.92
CA MET A 29 2.16 -10.29 7.77
C MET A 29 3.29 -11.28 8.12
N LEU A 30 4.09 -11.00 9.16
CA LEU A 30 5.12 -11.94 9.65
C LEU A 30 4.52 -13.28 10.08
N ARG A 31 3.29 -13.28 10.61
CA ARG A 31 2.57 -14.50 11.02
C ARG A 31 2.30 -15.46 9.86
N TYR A 32 2.35 -14.95 8.63
CA TYR A 32 2.16 -15.71 7.39
C TYR A 32 3.48 -15.99 6.67
N GLY A 33 4.64 -15.75 7.31
CA GLY A 33 5.96 -15.96 6.70
C GLY A 33 6.32 -14.97 5.60
N ILE A 34 5.61 -13.83 5.51
CA ILE A 34 5.89 -12.81 4.50
C ILE A 34 7.04 -11.92 4.99
N LYS A 35 8.03 -11.69 4.13
CA LYS A 35 9.12 -10.73 4.33
C LYS A 35 8.58 -9.30 4.28
N ILE A 36 8.71 -8.55 5.38
CA ILE A 36 8.02 -7.28 5.57
C ILE A 36 8.87 -6.03 5.27
N GLU A 37 10.15 -6.20 4.94
CA GLU A 37 11.10 -5.10 4.75
C GLU A 37 10.67 -4.15 3.61
N ARG A 38 9.98 -4.70 2.61
CA ARG A 38 9.43 -3.96 1.47
C ARG A 38 7.90 -3.90 1.46
N ALA A 39 7.24 -4.50 2.46
CA ALA A 39 5.80 -4.55 2.53
C ALA A 39 5.22 -3.21 2.99
N LEU A 40 4.05 -2.87 2.47
CA LEU A 40 3.37 -1.60 2.75
C LEU A 40 2.28 -1.73 3.83
N GLY A 41 1.81 -2.94 4.15
CA GLY A 41 0.77 -3.14 5.17
C GLY A 41 -0.61 -2.62 4.77
N ILE A 42 -0.93 -2.61 3.47
CA ILE A 42 -2.22 -2.15 2.95
C ILE A 42 -3.22 -3.32 2.92
N PRO A 43 -4.41 -3.21 3.55
CA PRO A 43 -5.42 -4.25 3.50
C PRO A 43 -5.86 -4.57 2.07
N HIS A 44 -6.14 -5.84 1.80
CA HIS A 44 -6.59 -6.30 0.48
C HIS A 44 -7.84 -5.55 -0.04
N GLY A 45 -8.79 -5.21 0.84
CA GLY A 45 -9.98 -4.44 0.48
C GLY A 45 -9.66 -3.05 -0.07
N VAL A 46 -8.66 -2.36 0.50
CA VAL A 46 -8.19 -1.05 0.04
C VAL A 46 -7.47 -1.19 -1.31
N GLN A 47 -6.63 -2.21 -1.48
CA GLN A 47 -5.97 -2.48 -2.76
C GLN A 47 -6.99 -2.68 -3.90
N ARG A 48 -8.09 -3.41 -3.64
CA ARG A 48 -9.18 -3.58 -4.61
C ARG A 48 -9.91 -2.28 -4.97
N GLN A 49 -9.98 -1.31 -4.05
CA GLN A 49 -10.57 0.00 -4.35
C GLN A 49 -9.64 0.83 -5.24
N ILE A 50 -8.32 0.78 -4.99
CA ILE A 50 -7.31 1.45 -5.81
C ILE A 50 -7.31 0.88 -7.23
N ALA A 51 -7.35 -0.45 -7.38
CA ALA A 51 -7.33 -1.11 -8.69
C ALA A 51 -8.58 -0.85 -9.56
N LYS A 52 -9.63 -0.24 -9.01
CA LYS A 52 -10.85 0.14 -9.74
C LYS A 52 -10.84 1.59 -10.22
N LYS A 53 -9.91 2.41 -9.73
CA LYS A 53 -9.71 3.79 -10.16
C LYS A 53 -8.82 3.80 -11.39
#